data_AF-A0A1H9BBE7-F1
#
_entry.id   AF-A0A1H9BBE7-F1
#
_cell.length_a   1.000
_cell.length_b   1.000
_cell.length_c   1.000
_cell.angle_alpha   90.00
_cell.angle_beta   90.00
_cell.angle_gamma   90.00
#
_symmetry.space_group_name_H-M   'P 1'
#
loop_
_entity.id
_entity.type
_entity.pdbx_description
1 polymer ?
#
loop_
_entity_poly.entity_id
_entity_poly.type
_entity_poly.pdbx_seq_one_letter_code
_entity_poly.pdbx_strand_id
1 'polypeptide(L)'
;MTGTPKTAFGQTVHHVELAGWLDAATRHHDEGCVMFDWLGVEDAGRPGAAGQRHAVFLHVIDPRTREGVMLRTEVTTEDVLPSVAHLWKGARWHEREAAEMFGITVGGEPEHLLLPDSFQGHPLRKDFVLASRVVRPWPGRLEPGEDNTSAPSRRRTAPPGVPDPSWGPRREEEQS
;
A
#
# COMPACT_ATOMS: atom_id res chain seq x y z
N MET A 1 15.45 12.92 -13.93
CA MET A 1 16.58 13.66 -13.30
C MET A 1 16.72 13.09 -11.91
N THR A 2 17.80 12.37 -11.60
CA THR A 2 17.97 11.69 -10.30
C THR A 2 18.13 12.73 -9.20
N GLY A 3 17.29 12.69 -8.16
CA GLY A 3 17.36 13.63 -7.06
C GLY A 3 18.58 13.38 -6.18
N THR A 4 19.12 14.40 -5.51
CA THR A 4 20.23 14.20 -4.57
C THR A 4 19.75 13.44 -3.32
N PRO A 5 20.50 12.45 -2.80
CA PRO A 5 20.22 11.84 -1.51
C PRO A 5 20.16 12.88 -0.39
N LYS A 6 19.24 12.70 0.57
CA LYS A 6 19.08 13.54 1.75
C LYS A 6 19.21 12.70 3.00
N THR A 7 19.99 13.15 3.97
CA THR A 7 20.16 12.47 5.25
C THR A 7 19.44 13.26 6.35
N ALA A 8 18.55 12.61 7.09
CA ALA A 8 17.89 13.16 8.26
C ALA A 8 17.61 12.05 9.28
N PHE A 9 17.78 12.35 10.57
CA PHE A 9 17.49 11.41 11.66
C PHE A 9 18.18 10.03 11.53
N GLY A 10 19.38 9.99 10.95
CA GLY A 10 20.14 8.74 10.76
C GLY A 10 19.71 7.90 9.55
N GLN A 11 18.75 8.39 8.75
CA GLN A 11 18.34 7.75 7.50
C GLN A 11 18.77 8.59 6.30
N THR A 12 19.46 7.96 5.34
CA THR A 12 19.66 8.54 4.01
C THR A 12 18.52 8.09 3.10
N VAL A 13 17.86 9.04 2.45
CA VAL A 13 16.78 8.79 1.49
C VAL A 13 17.15 9.37 0.13
N HIS A 14 17.05 8.56 -0.91
CA HIS A 14 17.35 8.93 -2.28
C HIS A 14 16.10 8.81 -3.14
N HIS A 15 15.51 9.96 -3.47
CA HIS A 15 14.33 10.03 -4.32
C HIS A 15 14.77 9.96 -5.79
N VAL A 16 14.22 8.99 -6.51
CA VAL A 16 14.58 8.74 -7.91
C VAL A 16 13.33 8.60 -8.77
N GLU A 17 13.40 9.14 -9.98
CA GLU A 17 12.41 8.83 -11.02
C GLU A 17 12.46 7.34 -11.35
N LEU A 18 11.33 6.76 -11.79
CA LEU A 18 11.22 5.34 -12.13
C LEU A 18 12.32 4.90 -13.11
N ALA A 19 12.59 5.73 -14.13
CA ALA A 19 13.63 5.46 -15.13
C ALA A 19 15.05 5.34 -14.52
N GLY A 20 15.30 5.95 -13.37
CA GLY A 20 16.59 5.89 -12.66
C GLY A 20 16.61 4.89 -11.50
N TRP A 21 15.52 4.16 -11.25
CA TRP A 21 15.37 3.23 -10.14
C TRP A 21 16.47 2.16 -10.12
N LEU A 22 16.60 1.44 -11.24
CA LEU A 22 17.53 0.31 -11.32
C LEU A 22 18.99 0.77 -11.32
N ASP A 23 19.30 1.88 -12.00
CA ASP A 23 20.64 2.46 -11.99
C ASP A 23 21.06 2.92 -10.59
N ALA A 24 20.12 3.50 -9.83
CA ALA A 24 20.39 3.91 -8.46
C ALA A 24 20.55 2.71 -7.51
N ALA A 25 19.72 1.67 -7.66
CA ALA A 25 19.86 0.41 -6.93
C ALA A 25 21.22 -0.25 -7.21
N THR A 26 21.61 -0.37 -8.48
CA THR A 26 22.89 -0.95 -8.89
C THR A 26 24.07 -0.18 -8.32
N ARG A 27 24.03 1.15 -8.39
CA ARG A 27 25.09 2.00 -7.82
C ARG A 27 25.28 1.78 -6.32
N HIS A 28 24.19 1.82 -5.55
CA HIS A 28 24.26 1.60 -4.10
C HIS A 28 24.74 0.20 -3.74
N HIS A 29 24.33 -0.81 -4.52
CA HIS A 29 24.83 -2.17 -4.37
C HIS A 29 26.36 -2.23 -4.60
N ASP A 30 26.85 -1.64 -5.70
CA ASP A 30 28.28 -1.60 -6.05
C ASP A 30 29.12 -0.79 -5.06
N GLU A 31 28.54 0.23 -4.43
CA GLU A 31 29.17 1.03 -3.37
C GLU A 31 29.22 0.31 -2.01
N GLY A 32 28.54 -0.83 -1.86
CA GLY A 32 28.66 -1.73 -0.71
C GLY A 32 27.36 -2.02 0.05
N CYS A 33 26.22 -1.46 -0.37
CA CYS A 33 24.91 -1.75 0.24
C CYS A 33 24.39 -3.15 -0.17
N VAL A 34 25.13 -4.20 0.16
CA VAL A 34 24.88 -5.58 -0.26
C VAL A 34 23.89 -6.33 0.65
N MET A 35 23.57 -5.77 1.83
CA MET A 35 22.58 -6.35 2.73
C MET A 35 21.20 -5.78 2.41
N PHE A 36 20.27 -6.67 2.06
CA PHE A 36 18.86 -6.34 1.94
C PHE A 36 18.21 -6.25 3.32
N ASP A 37 17.43 -5.20 3.54
CA ASP A 37 16.62 -5.05 4.75
C ASP A 37 15.14 -5.30 4.42
N TRP A 38 14.51 -4.40 3.65
CA TRP A 38 13.12 -4.56 3.23
C TRP A 38 12.79 -3.79 1.94
N LEU A 39 11.70 -4.18 1.28
CA LEU A 39 11.05 -3.42 0.21
C LEU A 39 9.57 -3.30 0.52
N GLY A 40 9.00 -2.13 0.33
CA GLY A 40 7.61 -1.86 0.68
C GLY A 40 6.97 -0.85 -0.25
N VAL A 41 5.65 -0.79 -0.19
CA VAL A 41 4.84 0.09 -1.02
C VAL A 41 3.81 0.80 -0.16
N GLU A 42 3.54 2.05 -0.50
CA GLU A 42 2.37 2.77 -0.01
C GLU A 42 1.47 3.15 -1.19
N ASP A 43 0.16 3.15 -0.97
CA ASP A 43 -0.75 3.86 -1.87
C ASP A 43 -0.55 5.37 -1.64
N ALA A 44 0.06 6.04 -2.61
CA ALA A 44 0.35 7.47 -2.61
C ALA A 44 -0.78 8.30 -3.24
N GLY A 45 -1.91 7.66 -3.58
CA GLY A 45 -3.12 8.29 -4.09
C GLY A 45 -3.68 9.33 -3.11
N ARG A 46 -3.80 10.57 -3.58
CA ARG A 46 -4.54 11.65 -2.89
C ARG A 46 -6.06 11.40 -3.00
N PRO A 47 -6.91 12.12 -2.25
CA PRO A 47 -8.37 12.01 -2.42
C PRO A 47 -8.77 12.16 -3.89
N GLY A 48 -9.50 11.18 -4.43
CA GLY A 48 -9.88 11.10 -5.84
C GLY A 48 -8.94 10.29 -6.74
N ALA A 49 -7.79 9.86 -6.22
CA ALA A 49 -6.79 9.06 -6.94
C ALA A 49 -6.24 7.88 -6.10
N ALA A 50 -6.98 7.47 -5.07
CA ALA A 50 -6.66 6.26 -4.29
C ALA A 50 -6.57 5.04 -5.23
N GLY A 51 -5.59 4.16 -4.99
CA GLY A 51 -5.33 2.97 -5.81
C GLY A 51 -4.64 3.24 -7.15
N GLN A 52 -4.39 4.49 -7.54
CA GLN A 52 -3.83 4.84 -8.85
C GLN A 52 -2.34 5.19 -8.84
N ARG A 53 -1.80 5.59 -7.68
CA ARG A 53 -0.39 5.97 -7.52
C ARG A 53 0.18 5.29 -6.29
N HIS A 54 1.40 4.80 -6.42
CA HIS A 54 2.08 4.06 -5.37
C HIS A 54 3.49 4.62 -5.20
N ALA A 55 3.96 4.77 -3.97
CA ALA A 55 5.37 5.02 -3.72
C ALA A 55 6.02 3.71 -3.28
N VAL A 56 7.12 3.36 -3.94
CA VAL A 56 7.90 2.16 -3.68
C VAL A 56 9.16 2.56 -2.94
N PHE A 57 9.49 1.78 -1.91
CA PHE A 57 10.64 1.99 -1.04
C PHE A 57 11.51 0.75 -1.04
N LEU A 58 12.82 0.92 -1.12
CA LEU A 58 13.81 -0.14 -0.94
C LEU A 58 14.83 0.34 0.08
N HIS A 59 14.97 -0.40 1.18
CA HIS A 59 15.98 -0.15 2.18
C HIS A 59 17.08 -1.21 2.11
N VAL A 60 18.33 -0.75 1.97
CA VAL A 60 19.52 -1.60 1.85
C VAL A 60 20.64 -1.01 2.70
N ILE A 61 21.52 -1.89 3.18
CA ILE A 61 22.50 -1.58 4.23
C ILE A 61 23.89 -2.02 3.76
N ASP A 62 24.91 -1.21 4.03
CA ASP A 62 26.30 -1.68 4.00
C ASP A 62 26.60 -2.38 5.34
N PRO A 63 26.78 -3.72 5.36
CA PRO A 63 26.99 -4.46 6.60
C PRO A 63 28.30 -4.10 7.32
N ARG A 64 29.26 -3.46 6.63
CA ARG A 64 30.56 -3.07 7.19
C ARG A 64 30.45 -1.80 8.02
N THR A 65 29.71 -0.81 7.51
CA THR A 65 29.53 0.50 8.16
C THR A 65 28.25 0.57 8.99
N ARG A 66 27.27 -0.31 8.69
CA ARG A 66 25.90 -0.30 9.22
C ARG A 66 25.09 0.93 8.79
N GLU A 67 25.56 1.63 7.76
CA GLU A 67 24.83 2.73 7.15
C GLU A 67 23.81 2.18 6.15
N GLY A 68 22.60 2.73 6.18
CA GLY A 68 21.49 2.34 5.32
C GLY A 68 21.07 3.45 4.38
N VAL A 69 20.65 3.07 3.17
CA VAL A 69 20.04 3.97 2.19
C VAL A 69 18.64 3.47 1.83
N MET A 70 17.69 4.41 1.82
CA MET A 70 16.33 4.18 1.36
C MET A 70 16.15 4.80 -0.02
N LEU A 71 15.99 3.98 -1.04
CA LEU A 71 15.56 4.43 -2.36
C LEU A 71 14.04 4.58 -2.36
N ARG A 72 13.54 5.67 -2.95
CA ARG A 72 12.11 5.92 -3.12
C ARG A 72 11.81 6.29 -4.57
N THR A 73 10.83 5.64 -5.16
CA THR A 73 10.26 6.01 -6.46
C THR A 73 8.74 6.00 -6.42
N GLU A 74 8.10 6.55 -7.44
CA GLU A 74 6.64 6.54 -7.59
C GLU A 74 6.27 5.83 -8.90
N VAL A 75 5.19 5.06 -8.86
CA VAL A 75 4.65 4.30 -10.00
C VAL A 75 3.14 4.43 -10.07
N THR A 76 2.58 4.42 -11.28
CA THR A 76 1.15 4.20 -11.52
C THR A 76 0.84 2.72 -11.67
N THR A 77 -0.44 2.39 -11.90
CA THR A 77 -0.87 1.03 -12.23
C THR A 77 -0.46 0.58 -13.63
N GLU A 78 -0.11 1.50 -14.53
CA GLU A 78 0.39 1.17 -15.87
C GLU A 78 1.92 1.01 -15.92
N ASP A 79 2.62 1.52 -14.91
CA ASP A 79 4.07 1.44 -14.84
C ASP A 79 4.54 0.01 -14.48
N VAL A 80 5.72 -0.35 -14.98
CA VAL A 80 6.42 -1.57 -14.61
C VAL A 80 7.65 -1.21 -13.81
N LEU A 81 7.68 -1.62 -12.53
CA LEU A 81 8.84 -1.47 -11.67
C LEU A 81 9.90 -2.52 -12.06
N PRO A 82 11.14 -2.12 -12.40
CA PRO A 82 12.23 -3.07 -12.59
C PRO A 82 12.55 -3.82 -11.29
N SER A 83 12.60 -5.15 -11.36
CA SER A 83 12.97 -5.99 -10.21
C SER A 83 14.42 -5.77 -9.81
N VAL A 84 14.67 -5.66 -8.51
CA VAL A 84 16.00 -5.59 -7.88
C VAL A 84 16.45 -6.93 -7.30
N ALA A 85 15.64 -7.99 -7.43
CA ALA A 85 15.93 -9.31 -6.89
C ALA A 85 17.22 -9.96 -7.44
N HIS A 86 17.73 -9.48 -8.58
CA HIS A 86 19.01 -9.93 -9.11
C HIS A 86 20.21 -9.35 -8.33
N LEU A 87 20.06 -8.16 -7.74
CA LEU A 87 21.02 -7.56 -6.81
C LEU A 87 20.85 -8.18 -5.41
N TRP A 88 19.61 -8.21 -4.91
CA TRP A 88 19.30 -8.76 -3.59
C TRP A 88 18.23 -9.85 -3.64
N LYS A 89 18.63 -11.11 -3.51
CA LYS A 89 17.72 -12.27 -3.63
C LYS A 89 16.50 -12.22 -2.69
N GLY A 90 16.67 -11.65 -1.49
CA GLY A 90 15.59 -11.47 -0.51
C GLY A 90 14.46 -10.53 -0.97
N ALA A 91 14.74 -9.63 -1.92
CA ALA A 91 13.75 -8.68 -2.42
C ALA A 91 12.59 -9.37 -3.15
N ARG A 92 12.81 -10.55 -3.76
CA ARG A 92 11.77 -11.25 -4.55
C ARG A 92 10.49 -11.51 -3.75
N TRP A 93 10.59 -11.80 -2.45
CA TRP A 93 9.42 -12.01 -1.60
C TRP A 93 8.60 -10.72 -1.43
N HIS A 94 9.29 -9.61 -1.15
CA HIS A 94 8.68 -8.30 -0.95
C HIS A 94 8.13 -7.72 -2.27
N GLU A 95 8.80 -7.96 -3.40
CA GLU A 95 8.30 -7.58 -4.72
C GLU A 95 6.99 -8.30 -5.06
N ARG A 96 6.88 -9.60 -4.73
CA ARG A 96 5.65 -10.38 -4.92
C ARG A 96 4.54 -9.93 -3.99
N GLU A 97 4.84 -9.72 -2.71
CA GLU A 97 3.89 -9.14 -1.76
C GLU A 97 3.40 -7.77 -2.24
N ALA A 98 4.29 -6.89 -2.68
CA ALA A 98 3.93 -5.58 -3.19
C ALA A 98 3.02 -5.67 -4.43
N ALA A 99 3.38 -6.53 -5.39
CA ALA A 99 2.58 -6.76 -6.58
C ALA A 99 1.18 -7.28 -6.25
N GLU A 100 1.09 -8.22 -5.31
CA GLU A 100 -0.18 -8.82 -4.92
C GLU A 100 -1.05 -7.88 -4.06
N MET A 101 -0.44 -7.20 -3.08
CA MET A 101 -1.15 -6.36 -2.10
C MET A 101 -1.55 -4.99 -2.64
N PHE A 102 -0.78 -4.44 -3.59
CA PHE A 102 -1.00 -3.12 -4.18
C PHE A 102 -1.29 -3.17 -5.68
N GLY A 103 -1.20 -4.32 -6.33
CA GLY A 103 -1.49 -4.46 -7.76
C GLY A 103 -0.57 -3.63 -8.64
N ILE A 104 0.68 -3.47 -8.22
CA ILE A 104 1.74 -2.87 -9.06
C ILE A 104 2.43 -3.97 -9.86
N THR A 105 2.91 -3.66 -11.05
CA THR A 105 3.67 -4.63 -11.85
C THR A 105 5.15 -4.56 -11.49
N VAL A 106 5.75 -5.68 -11.09
CA VAL A 106 7.19 -5.75 -10.76
C VAL A 106 7.86 -6.85 -11.57
N GLY A 107 8.74 -6.45 -12.49
CA GLY A 107 9.43 -7.37 -13.39
C GLY A 107 8.49 -8.08 -14.38
N GLY A 108 8.56 -9.41 -14.42
CA GLY A 108 7.79 -10.26 -15.33
C GLY A 108 6.42 -10.67 -14.79
N GLU A 109 5.99 -11.89 -15.12
CA GLU A 109 4.65 -12.39 -14.79
C GLU A 109 4.36 -12.37 -13.27
N PRO A 110 3.14 -11.94 -12.87
CA PRO A 110 2.74 -11.89 -11.47
C PRO A 110 2.60 -13.29 -10.88
N GLU A 111 3.21 -13.50 -9.70
CA GLU A 111 3.15 -14.75 -8.95
C GLU A 111 2.61 -14.49 -7.54
N HIS A 112 1.41 -14.99 -7.25
CA HIS A 112 0.74 -14.92 -5.94
C HIS A 112 1.63 -15.44 -4.80
N LEU A 113 1.56 -14.81 -3.62
CA LEU A 113 2.39 -15.16 -2.46
C LEU A 113 1.58 -15.35 -1.17
N LEU A 114 0.72 -14.41 -0.83
CA LEU A 114 -0.01 -14.30 0.44
C LEU A 114 -1.49 -14.61 0.30
N LEU A 115 -2.11 -14.24 -0.83
CA LEU A 115 -3.55 -14.39 -0.99
C LEU A 115 -3.92 -15.76 -1.56
N PRO A 116 -5.08 -16.31 -1.18
CA PRO A 116 -5.66 -17.45 -1.89
C PRO A 116 -5.91 -17.09 -3.36
N ASP A 117 -5.77 -18.06 -4.27
CA ASP A 117 -6.02 -17.88 -5.71
C ASP A 117 -7.42 -17.34 -6.04
N SER A 118 -8.38 -17.56 -5.14
CA SER A 118 -9.77 -17.07 -5.27
C SER A 118 -9.95 -15.62 -4.81
N PHE A 119 -8.95 -15.00 -4.20
CA PHE A 119 -9.05 -13.64 -3.69
C PHE A 119 -9.08 -12.63 -4.85
N GLN A 120 -9.94 -11.62 -4.73
CA GLN A 120 -10.08 -10.58 -5.75
C GLN A 120 -9.73 -9.22 -5.17
N GLY A 121 -8.85 -8.51 -5.87
CA GLY A 121 -8.42 -7.15 -5.52
C GLY A 121 -7.13 -7.10 -4.71
N HIS A 122 -6.82 -5.90 -4.21
CA HIS A 122 -5.53 -5.54 -3.63
C HIS A 122 -5.75 -4.92 -2.24
N PRO A 123 -5.65 -5.71 -1.15
CA PRO A 123 -6.14 -5.34 0.18
C PRO A 123 -5.54 -4.07 0.77
N LEU A 124 -4.31 -3.72 0.38
CA LEU A 124 -3.59 -2.58 0.95
C LEU A 124 -3.78 -1.28 0.16
N ARG A 125 -4.55 -1.31 -0.94
CA ARG A 125 -4.98 -0.07 -1.61
C ARG A 125 -6.01 0.68 -0.77
N LYS A 126 -5.94 2.01 -0.82
CA LYS A 126 -6.85 2.90 -0.07
C LYS A 126 -8.28 2.88 -0.60
N ASP A 127 -8.48 2.47 -1.85
CA ASP A 127 -9.79 2.31 -2.49
C ASP A 127 -10.42 0.92 -2.24
N PHE A 128 -9.67 -0.02 -1.66
CA PHE A 128 -10.18 -1.34 -1.34
C PHE A 128 -11.14 -1.30 -0.14
N VAL A 129 -12.36 -1.82 -0.34
CA VAL A 129 -13.38 -1.88 0.71
C VAL A 129 -13.09 -3.05 1.64
N LEU A 130 -12.63 -2.73 2.86
CA LEU A 130 -12.44 -3.74 3.90
C LEU A 130 -13.80 -4.31 4.33
N ALA A 131 -13.96 -5.64 4.26
CA ALA A 131 -15.19 -6.31 4.71
C ALA A 131 -15.56 -5.97 6.17
N SER A 132 -14.58 -5.69 7.03
CA SER A 132 -14.81 -5.21 8.40
C SER A 132 -15.58 -3.89 8.48
N ARG A 133 -15.48 -3.02 7.45
CA ARG A 133 -16.27 -1.78 7.33
C ARG A 133 -17.70 -2.02 6.86
N VAL A 134 -17.98 -3.16 6.25
CA VAL A 134 -19.31 -3.54 5.76
C VAL A 134 -20.10 -4.29 6.85
N VAL A 135 -19.42 -5.03 7.73
CA VAL A 135 -20.07 -5.95 8.67
C VAL A 135 -20.59 -5.29 9.96
N ARG A 136 -20.09 -4.09 10.37
CA ARG A 136 -20.65 -3.38 11.54
C ARG A 136 -20.87 -1.89 11.29
N PRO A 137 -22.12 -1.39 11.37
CA PRO A 137 -22.37 0.05 11.34
C PRO A 137 -21.71 0.70 12.56
N TRP A 138 -21.03 1.82 12.30
CA TRP A 138 -20.40 2.65 13.32
C TRP A 138 -21.44 3.51 14.09
N PRO A 139 -21.36 3.60 15.44
CA PRO A 139 -20.42 2.93 16.32
C PRO A 139 -20.95 1.53 16.63
N GLY A 140 -20.10 0.50 16.54
CA GLY A 140 -20.51 -0.81 17.02
C GLY A 140 -20.93 -0.67 18.48
N ARG A 141 -22.21 -0.94 18.78
CA ARG A 141 -22.75 -0.91 20.14
C ARG A 141 -21.91 -1.86 20.98
N LEU A 142 -21.16 -1.33 21.95
CA LEU A 142 -20.11 -2.07 22.64
C LEU A 142 -20.62 -2.87 23.84
N GLU A 143 -21.79 -2.60 24.42
CA GLU A 143 -22.22 -3.34 25.62
C GLU A 143 -23.64 -3.93 25.53
N PRO A 144 -23.87 -5.14 26.07
CA PRO A 144 -25.21 -5.67 26.30
C PRO A 144 -25.99 -4.79 27.29
N GLY A 145 -26.91 -3.94 26.81
CA GLY A 145 -27.88 -3.24 27.67
C GLY A 145 -28.11 -1.73 27.45
N GLU A 146 -27.58 -1.09 26.40
CA GLU A 146 -27.84 0.34 26.18
C GLU A 146 -29.21 0.60 25.50
N ASP A 147 -30.13 1.18 26.28
CA ASP A 147 -31.51 1.53 25.91
C ASP A 147 -31.64 2.79 25.02
N ASN A 148 -32.76 2.85 24.30
CA ASN A 148 -33.11 3.75 23.18
C ASN A 148 -33.35 5.23 23.54
N THR A 149 -32.48 5.89 24.27
CA THR A 149 -32.70 7.30 24.67
C THR A 149 -31.47 8.18 24.47
N SER A 150 -31.19 8.64 23.25
CA SER A 150 -30.61 10.00 23.04
C SER A 150 -30.66 10.55 21.60
N ALA A 151 -31.28 11.74 21.50
CA ALA A 151 -31.14 12.91 20.61
C ALA A 151 -31.03 12.80 19.06
N PRO A 152 -31.67 13.73 18.30
CA PRO A 152 -31.85 13.63 16.85
C PRO A 152 -30.58 13.91 16.04
N SER A 153 -30.39 13.09 15.01
CA SER A 153 -29.22 13.00 14.13
C SER A 153 -28.96 14.27 13.30
N ARG A 154 -27.76 14.84 13.42
CA ARG A 154 -27.20 15.80 12.45
C ARG A 154 -26.77 15.03 11.20
N ARG A 155 -27.20 15.46 10.01
CA ARG A 155 -26.91 14.83 8.70
C ARG A 155 -25.40 14.60 8.55
N ARG A 156 -24.96 13.34 8.65
CA ARG A 156 -23.56 12.92 8.49
C ARG A 156 -23.26 12.81 7.00
N THR A 157 -22.30 13.60 6.51
CA THR A 157 -21.73 13.42 5.18
C THR A 157 -21.03 12.07 5.13
N ALA A 158 -21.33 11.24 4.12
CA ALA A 158 -20.72 9.92 3.99
C ALA A 158 -19.21 10.03 3.66
N PRO A 159 -18.35 9.14 4.18
CA PRO A 159 -16.94 9.08 3.78
C PRO A 159 -16.78 8.73 2.30
N PRO A 160 -15.68 9.13 1.64
CA PRO A 160 -15.40 8.79 0.25
C PRO A 160 -15.46 7.27 0.02
N GLY A 161 -16.22 6.81 -0.99
CA GLY A 161 -16.35 5.39 -1.36
C GLY A 161 -17.55 4.64 -0.76
N VAL A 162 -18.39 5.29 0.05
CA VAL A 162 -19.64 4.69 0.58
C VAL A 162 -20.82 5.06 -0.34
N PRO A 163 -21.53 4.08 -0.96
CA PRO A 163 -22.73 4.34 -1.75
C PRO A 163 -23.88 4.96 -0.91
N ASP A 164 -24.80 5.66 -1.58
CA ASP A 164 -25.99 6.23 -0.93
C ASP A 164 -26.87 5.13 -0.27
N PRO A 165 -27.54 5.41 0.87
CA PRO A 165 -28.36 4.44 1.59
C PRO A 165 -29.51 3.81 0.78
N SER A 166 -29.82 4.35 -0.40
CA SER A 166 -30.77 3.77 -1.35
C SER A 166 -30.34 2.43 -1.96
N TRP A 167 -29.09 1.99 -1.77
CA TRP A 167 -28.57 0.75 -2.32
C TRP A 167 -28.61 -0.42 -1.31
N GLY A 168 -29.56 -1.34 -1.50
CA GLY A 168 -29.68 -2.61 -0.76
C GLY A 168 -31.14 -3.07 -0.63
N PRO A 169 -31.42 -4.39 -0.53
CA PRO A 169 -32.78 -4.90 -0.37
C PRO A 169 -33.38 -4.41 0.95
N ARG A 170 -34.55 -3.76 0.85
CA ARG A 170 -35.31 -3.31 2.03
C ARG A 170 -35.89 -4.54 2.72
N ARG A 171 -35.67 -4.68 4.03
CA ARG A 171 -36.44 -5.64 4.82
C ARG A 171 -37.89 -5.19 4.79
N GLU A 172 -38.79 -6.09 4.42
CA GLU A 172 -40.23 -5.86 4.48
C GLU A 172 -40.62 -5.58 5.94
N GLU A 173 -41.38 -4.51 6.16
CA GLU A 173 -41.94 -4.18 7.45
C GLU A 173 -43.02 -5.23 7.78
N GLU A 174 -42.77 -6.04 8.81
CA GLU A 174 -43.81 -6.89 9.41
C GLU A 174 -44.91 -5.99 9.99
N GLN A 175 -46.01 -5.89 9.26
CA GLN A 175 -47.25 -5.25 9.74
C GLN A 175 -47.86 -6.11 10.85
N SER A 176 -48.04 -5.52 12.03
CA SER A 176 -48.98 -5.99 13.05
C SER A 176 -49.90 -4.87 13.47
#